data_AF-A0A919JB25-F1
#
_entry.id   AF-A0A919JB25-F1
#
_cell.length_a   1.000
_cell.length_b   1.000
_cell.length_c   1.000
_cell.angle_alpha   90.00
_cell.angle_beta   90.00
_cell.angle_gamma   90.00
#
_symmetry.space_group_name_H-M   'P 1'
#
loop_
_entity.id
_entity.type
_entity.pdbx_description
1 polymer ?
#
loop_
_entity_poly.entity_id
_entity_poly.type
_entity_poly.pdbx_seq_one_letter_code
_entity_poly.pdbx_strand_id
1 'polypeptide(L)'
;MSRLTQAVVLLLFGGAVLRASLTDLYLRYVKEGLRPFLIGAGLLLVATGLMTLWHSLRAPGTPSPAAGTEPDDGHGHSHEPRVGWLLILPVLGLLLVAPPALGSFAAGKSGSVAAPAAESDYPPLPAGDPASLSLLDYASRALFDDGRSLTGRTLRMTGFITPGADGSPMLARIVLTCCAADGRPIKVGLTGRPPLEAAANTWVEVTGVYSTERAKDPVNDVDVAYFEVRNWQEIAQPKQPYA
;
A
#
# COMPACT_ATOMS: atom_id res chain seq x y z
N MET A 1 -1.37 32.61 -2.36
CA MET A 1 -1.00 31.63 -3.39
C MET A 1 -1.77 32.05 -4.62
N SER A 2 -1.08 32.48 -5.68
CA SER A 2 -1.77 33.02 -6.85
C SER A 2 -2.71 31.98 -7.47
N ARG A 3 -3.82 32.42 -8.06
CA ARG A 3 -4.79 31.53 -8.74
C ARG A 3 -4.10 30.65 -9.79
N LEU A 4 -3.05 31.17 -10.42
CA LEU A 4 -2.22 30.44 -11.38
C LEU A 4 -1.42 29.32 -10.70
N THR A 5 -0.79 29.58 -9.55
CA THR A 5 -0.09 28.55 -8.77
C THR A 5 -1.05 27.45 -8.32
N GLN A 6 -2.25 27.82 -7.85
CA GLN A 6 -3.29 26.86 -7.47
C GLN A 6 -3.75 26.00 -8.64
N ALA A 7 -4.02 26.60 -9.80
CA ALA A 7 -4.40 25.86 -10.99
C ALA A 7 -3.31 24.87 -11.42
N VAL A 8 -2.04 25.29 -11.43
CA VAL A 8 -0.91 24.42 -11.79
C VAL A 8 -0.78 23.26 -10.80
N VAL A 9 -0.85 23.51 -9.48
CA VAL A 9 -0.77 22.45 -8.47
C VAL A 9 -1.90 21.44 -8.63
N LEU A 10 -3.15 21.91 -8.83
CA LEU A 10 -4.31 21.02 -9.04
C LEU A 10 -4.17 20.16 -10.29
N LEU A 11 -3.69 20.75 -11.40
CA LEU A 11 -3.47 20.03 -12.65
C LEU A 11 -2.35 18.99 -12.53
N LEU A 12 -1.22 19.37 -11.91
CA LEU A 12 -0.10 18.44 -11.70
C LEU A 12 -0.50 17.29 -10.78
N PHE A 13 -1.18 17.58 -9.66
CA PHE A 13 -1.59 16.56 -8.72
C PHE A 13 -2.70 15.67 -9.29
N GLY A 14 -3.73 16.24 -9.90
CA GLY A 14 -4.79 15.49 -10.58
C GLY A 14 -4.26 14.63 -11.72
N GLY A 15 -3.35 15.18 -12.55
CA GLY A 15 -2.67 14.44 -13.60
C GLY A 15 -1.80 13.30 -13.09
N ALA A 16 -1.07 13.52 -11.98
CA ALA A 16 -0.27 12.47 -11.32
C ALA A 16 -1.16 11.33 -10.80
N VAL A 17 -2.27 11.65 -10.14
CA VAL A 17 -3.25 10.66 -9.66
C VAL A 17 -3.85 9.87 -10.81
N LEU A 18 -4.23 10.54 -11.92
CA LEU A 18 -4.76 9.86 -13.10
C LEU A 18 -3.73 8.93 -13.72
N ARG A 19 -2.49 9.40 -13.95
CA ARG A 19 -1.39 8.56 -14.47
C ARG A 19 -1.17 7.34 -13.58
N ALA A 20 -1.13 7.53 -12.27
CA ALA A 20 -0.92 6.44 -11.32
C ALA A 20 -2.08 5.43 -11.35
N SER A 21 -3.32 5.90 -11.50
CA SER A 21 -4.55 5.07 -11.53
C SER A 21 -4.77 4.35 -12.87
N LEU A 22 -4.25 4.91 -13.95
CA LEU A 22 -4.29 4.30 -15.29
C LEU A 22 -3.18 3.26 -15.49
N THR A 23 -2.15 3.28 -14.65
CA THR A 23 -1.05 2.30 -14.62
C THR A 23 -1.18 1.39 -13.38
N ASP A 24 -0.32 0.37 -13.25
CA ASP A 24 -0.28 -0.47 -12.03
C ASP A 24 0.41 0.23 -10.84
N LEU A 25 0.82 1.50 -10.99
CA LEU A 25 1.54 2.23 -9.96
C LEU A 25 0.71 2.44 -8.69
N TYR A 26 -0.61 2.65 -8.81
CA TYR A 26 -1.47 2.84 -7.65
C TYR A 26 -1.50 1.61 -6.72
N LEU A 27 -1.26 0.41 -7.25
CA LEU A 27 -1.20 -0.83 -6.45
C LEU A 27 -0.05 -0.85 -5.45
N ARG A 28 0.91 0.07 -5.56
CA ARG A 28 1.96 0.26 -4.54
C ARG A 28 1.46 1.04 -3.33
N TYR A 29 0.33 1.74 -3.43
CA TYR A 29 -0.11 2.70 -2.41
C TYR A 29 -1.55 2.52 -1.96
N VAL A 30 -2.44 2.01 -2.81
CA VAL A 30 -3.88 2.00 -2.58
C VAL A 30 -4.45 0.63 -2.91
N LYS A 31 -5.47 0.22 -2.17
CA LYS A 31 -6.22 -1.03 -2.41
C LYS A 31 -6.81 -1.04 -3.83
N GLU A 32 -6.74 -2.19 -4.49
CA GLU A 32 -7.17 -2.34 -5.89
C GLU A 32 -8.59 -1.81 -6.15
N GLY A 33 -9.54 -2.15 -5.28
CA GLY A 33 -10.96 -1.78 -5.43
C GLY A 33 -11.23 -0.27 -5.36
N LEU A 34 -10.26 0.55 -4.94
CA LEU A 34 -10.42 2.01 -4.88
C LEU A 34 -10.03 2.72 -6.18
N ARG A 35 -9.55 1.99 -7.20
CA ARG A 35 -9.21 2.53 -8.52
C ARG A 35 -10.27 3.47 -9.14
N PRO A 36 -11.57 3.12 -9.20
CA PRO A 36 -12.57 4.01 -9.80
C PRO A 36 -12.70 5.34 -9.05
N PHE A 37 -12.60 5.31 -7.72
CA PHE A 37 -12.66 6.52 -6.89
C PHE A 37 -11.43 7.41 -7.10
N LEU A 38 -10.24 6.82 -7.27
CA LEU A 38 -9.03 7.56 -7.60
C LEU A 38 -9.13 8.24 -8.97
N ILE A 39 -9.67 7.55 -9.97
CA ILE A 39 -9.91 8.13 -11.30
C ILE A 39 -10.90 9.30 -11.19
N GLY A 40 -12.02 9.11 -10.49
CA GLY A 40 -13.01 10.17 -10.27
C GLY A 40 -12.42 11.40 -9.57
N ALA A 41 -11.64 11.21 -8.50
CA ALA A 41 -10.96 12.28 -7.79
C ALA A 41 -9.93 13.00 -8.68
N GLY A 42 -9.14 12.25 -9.46
CA GLY A 42 -8.18 12.81 -10.40
C GLY A 42 -8.84 13.66 -11.48
N LEU A 43 -9.96 13.20 -12.05
CA LEU A 43 -10.75 13.97 -13.03
C LEU A 43 -11.31 15.26 -12.41
N LEU A 44 -11.83 15.20 -11.19
CA LEU A 44 -12.36 16.35 -10.47
C LEU A 44 -11.28 17.40 -10.20
N LEU A 45 -10.07 16.97 -9.79
CA LEU A 45 -8.93 17.86 -9.57
C LEU A 45 -8.49 18.54 -10.88
N VAL A 46 -8.41 17.78 -11.98
CA VAL A 46 -8.07 18.34 -13.29
C VAL A 46 -9.13 19.33 -13.76
N ALA A 47 -10.42 18.98 -13.66
CA ALA A 47 -11.52 19.87 -14.03
C ALA A 47 -11.49 21.17 -13.23
N THR A 48 -11.26 21.09 -11.91
CA THR A 48 -11.15 22.26 -11.03
C THR A 48 -9.93 23.12 -11.40
N GLY A 49 -8.79 22.49 -11.70
CA GLY A 49 -7.59 23.17 -12.16
C GLY A 49 -7.78 23.91 -13.49
N LEU A 50 -8.42 23.25 -14.48
CA LEU A 50 -8.76 23.84 -15.77
C LEU A 50 -9.73 25.01 -15.62
N MET A 51 -10.77 24.86 -14.79
CA MET A 51 -11.74 25.91 -14.53
C MET A 51 -11.09 27.12 -13.84
N THR A 52 -10.19 26.89 -12.88
CA THR A 52 -9.43 27.95 -12.20
C THR A 52 -8.53 28.70 -13.18
N LEU A 53 -7.82 27.97 -14.05
CA LEU A 53 -6.97 28.56 -15.09
C LEU A 53 -7.80 29.40 -16.07
N TRP A 54 -8.89 28.84 -16.58
CA TRP A 54 -9.81 29.52 -17.48
C TRP A 54 -10.37 30.81 -16.85
N HIS A 55 -10.84 30.78 -15.60
CA HIS A 55 -11.33 31.99 -14.93
C HIS A 55 -10.23 33.03 -14.72
N SER A 56 -8.99 32.62 -14.44
CA SER A 56 -7.87 33.54 -14.32
C SER A 56 -7.50 34.21 -15.64
N LEU A 57 -7.66 33.51 -16.77
CA LEU A 57 -7.38 34.03 -18.12
C LEU A 57 -8.54 34.88 -18.66
N ARG A 58 -9.78 34.63 -18.22
CA ARG A 58 -10.97 35.38 -18.65
C ARG A 58 -11.28 36.59 -17.78
N ALA A 59 -10.71 36.71 -16.58
CA ALA A 59 -10.82 37.93 -15.80
C ALA A 59 -10.10 39.04 -16.58
N PRO A 60 -10.80 40.05 -17.13
CA PRO A 60 -10.15 41.25 -17.61
C PRO A 60 -9.38 41.81 -16.40
N GLY A 61 -8.12 42.19 -16.58
CA GLY A 61 -7.37 42.84 -15.50
C GLY A 61 -8.20 43.99 -14.96
N THR A 62 -8.76 43.86 -13.76
CA THR A 62 -9.28 45.01 -13.05
C THR A 62 -8.05 45.86 -12.76
N PRO A 63 -7.95 47.08 -13.31
CA PRO A 63 -7.00 48.03 -12.76
C PRO A 63 -7.37 48.14 -11.27
N SER A 64 -6.38 48.03 -10.42
CA SER A 64 -6.49 48.55 -9.06
C SER A 64 -7.13 49.94 -9.16
N PRO A 65 -8.24 50.25 -8.45
CA PRO A 65 -8.77 51.59 -8.46
C PRO A 65 -7.78 52.48 -7.71
N ALA A 66 -6.87 53.09 -8.45
CA ALA A 66 -6.06 54.21 -8.00
C ALA A 66 -6.47 55.41 -8.85
N ALA A 67 -7.52 56.12 -8.39
CA ALA A 67 -7.70 57.57 -8.53
C ALA A 67 -9.08 57.96 -7.99
N GLY A 68 -9.22 57.94 -6.67
CA GLY A 68 -10.26 58.64 -5.93
C GLY A 68 -9.60 59.16 -4.66
N THR A 69 -9.32 60.45 -4.66
CA THR A 69 -8.65 61.24 -3.61
C THR A 69 -9.31 61.05 -2.25
N GLU A 70 -8.55 60.61 -1.23
CA GLU A 70 -8.60 61.03 0.19
C GLU A 70 -7.45 60.30 0.95
N PRO A 71 -6.72 60.95 1.89
CA PRO A 71 -5.60 60.35 2.61
C PRO A 71 -6.03 59.84 4.00
N ASP A 72 -5.89 58.54 4.28
CA ASP A 72 -5.83 58.03 5.65
C ASP A 72 -5.16 56.65 5.73
N ASP A 73 -4.58 56.39 6.89
CA ASP A 73 -3.43 55.53 7.19
C ASP A 73 -3.65 54.01 7.15
N GLY A 74 -2.56 53.27 6.91
CA GLY A 74 -2.42 51.87 7.35
C GLY A 74 -1.86 50.90 6.31
N HIS A 75 -0.53 50.77 6.27
CA HIS A 75 0.21 49.79 5.47
C HIS A 75 -0.14 48.33 5.82
N GLY A 76 -1.09 47.73 5.10
CA GLY A 76 -1.34 46.29 5.09
C GLY A 76 -0.75 45.63 3.85
N HIS A 77 0.58 45.53 3.74
CA HIS A 77 1.21 44.68 2.74
C HIS A 77 0.88 43.22 3.06
N SER A 78 -0.24 42.72 2.52
CA SER A 78 -0.59 41.31 2.50
C SER A 78 0.39 40.60 1.57
N HIS A 79 1.58 40.31 2.09
CA HIS A 79 2.50 39.38 1.47
C HIS A 79 1.78 38.04 1.38
N GLU A 80 1.25 37.72 0.20
CA GLU A 80 0.80 36.36 -0.07
C GLU A 80 1.97 35.42 0.28
N PRO A 81 1.77 34.43 1.17
CA PRO A 81 2.86 33.59 1.61
C PRO A 81 3.40 32.79 0.42
N ARG A 82 4.60 33.17 -0.03
CA ARG A 82 5.38 32.47 -1.07
C ARG A 82 5.65 31.00 -0.74
N VAL A 83 5.43 30.61 0.52
CA VAL A 83 5.45 29.25 1.06
C VAL A 83 4.55 28.29 0.26
N GLY A 84 3.47 28.77 -0.38
CA GLY A 84 2.62 27.91 -1.22
C GLY A 84 3.37 27.19 -2.36
N TRP A 85 4.48 27.75 -2.85
CA TRP A 85 5.33 27.09 -3.84
C TRP A 85 6.05 25.84 -3.30
N LEU A 86 6.24 25.73 -1.98
CA LEU A 86 6.82 24.52 -1.36
C LEU A 86 5.90 23.30 -1.53
N LEU A 87 4.60 23.48 -1.80
CA LEU A 87 3.69 22.37 -2.08
C LEU A 87 3.97 21.68 -3.43
N ILE A 88 4.72 22.32 -4.33
CA ILE A 88 5.18 21.67 -5.57
C ILE A 88 6.24 20.61 -5.26
N LEU A 89 7.05 20.80 -4.22
CA LEU A 89 8.14 19.90 -3.85
C LEU A 89 7.65 18.47 -3.54
N PRO A 90 6.64 18.22 -2.66
CA PRO A 90 6.12 16.87 -2.45
C PRO A 90 5.45 16.28 -3.70
N VAL A 91 4.80 17.09 -4.55
CA VAL A 91 4.22 16.63 -5.82
C VAL A 91 5.31 16.17 -6.79
N LEU A 92 6.39 16.93 -6.93
CA LEU A 92 7.56 16.55 -7.72
C LEU A 92 8.25 15.32 -7.14
N GLY A 93 8.39 15.23 -5.82
CA GLY A 93 8.93 14.05 -5.15
C GLY A 93 8.14 12.77 -5.49
N LEU A 94 6.81 12.83 -5.43
CA LEU A 94 5.93 11.73 -5.83
C LEU A 94 6.08 11.36 -7.32
N LEU A 95 6.20 12.36 -8.19
CA LEU A 95 6.35 12.17 -9.64
C LEU A 95 7.71 11.59 -10.04
N LEU A 96 8.78 11.93 -9.30
CA LEU A 96 10.17 11.62 -9.67
C LEU A 96 10.74 10.40 -8.93
N VAL A 97 10.31 10.13 -7.69
CA VAL A 97 10.99 9.16 -6.79
C VAL A 97 10.14 7.92 -6.48
N ALA A 98 8.86 7.88 -6.89
CA ALA A 98 7.91 6.75 -6.77
C ALA A 98 8.42 5.54 -5.95
N PRO A 99 8.37 5.60 -4.61
CA PRO A 99 8.95 4.57 -3.76
C PRO A 99 8.35 3.19 -4.03
N PRO A 100 9.11 2.09 -3.79
CA PRO A 100 8.59 0.74 -3.94
C PRO A 100 7.43 0.48 -2.97
N ALA A 101 6.69 -0.60 -3.22
CA ALA A 101 5.64 -1.07 -2.30
C ALA A 101 6.24 -1.40 -0.92
N LEU A 102 5.39 -1.43 0.12
CA LEU A 102 5.83 -1.84 1.45
C LEU A 102 6.39 -3.26 1.39
N GLY A 103 7.48 -3.48 2.14
CA GLY A 103 8.27 -4.71 2.09
C GLY A 103 8.72 -5.18 3.47
N SER A 104 9.81 -5.96 3.49
CA SER A 104 10.35 -6.59 4.70
C SER A 104 10.63 -5.62 5.85
N PHE A 105 11.10 -4.39 5.56
CA PHE A 105 11.32 -3.38 6.60
C PHE A 105 10.03 -3.01 7.34
N ALA A 106 8.94 -2.74 6.62
CA ALA A 106 7.65 -2.42 7.22
C ALA A 106 7.07 -3.62 7.98
N ALA A 107 7.22 -4.83 7.41
CA ALA A 107 6.80 -6.07 8.04
C ALA A 107 7.53 -6.35 9.36
N GLY A 108 8.83 -6.07 9.44
CA GLY A 108 9.63 -6.23 10.65
C GLY A 108 9.32 -5.20 11.75
N LYS A 109 8.74 -4.05 11.40
CA LYS A 109 8.39 -2.98 12.35
C LYS A 109 6.93 -3.00 12.81
N SER A 110 6.09 -3.82 12.18
CA SER A 110 4.66 -3.92 12.47
C SER A 110 4.29 -5.32 12.93
N GLY A 111 3.34 -5.42 13.85
CA GLY A 111 2.80 -6.70 14.29
C GLY A 111 1.91 -7.34 13.24
N SER A 112 1.94 -8.67 13.17
CA SER A 112 1.11 -9.46 12.25
C SER A 112 -0.37 -9.13 12.43
N VAL A 113 -1.15 -9.25 11.36
CA VAL A 113 -2.60 -9.23 11.42
C VAL A 113 -3.04 -10.43 12.25
N ALA A 114 -3.88 -10.18 13.25
CA ALA A 114 -4.65 -11.25 13.87
C ALA A 114 -5.61 -11.79 12.81
N ALA A 115 -5.43 -13.05 12.42
CA ALA A 115 -6.38 -13.68 11.53
C ALA A 115 -7.79 -13.58 12.17
N PRO A 116 -8.84 -13.28 11.38
CA PRO A 116 -10.18 -13.23 11.94
C PRO A 116 -10.57 -14.63 12.43
N ALA A 117 -11.17 -14.68 13.61
CA ALA A 117 -11.86 -15.88 14.06
C ALA A 117 -13.08 -16.10 13.15
N ALA A 118 -12.90 -16.90 12.10
CA ALA A 118 -14.02 -17.37 11.31
C ALA A 118 -14.68 -18.54 12.03
N GLU A 119 -15.99 -18.65 11.87
CA GLU A 119 -16.77 -19.81 12.29
C GLU A 119 -16.19 -21.08 11.64
N SER A 120 -16.33 -22.24 12.28
CA SER A 120 -15.63 -23.51 11.97
C SER A 120 -15.85 -24.08 10.55
N ASP A 121 -16.55 -23.40 9.65
CA ASP A 121 -16.93 -23.88 8.33
C ASP A 121 -16.17 -23.14 7.22
N TYR A 122 -14.86 -23.41 7.13
CA TYR A 122 -14.03 -22.92 6.03
C TYR A 122 -14.43 -23.60 4.72
N PRO A 123 -14.48 -22.86 3.59
CA PRO A 123 -14.78 -23.47 2.30
C PRO A 123 -13.71 -24.52 1.93
N PRO A 124 -14.05 -25.52 1.10
CA PRO A 124 -13.10 -26.51 0.63
C PRO A 124 -11.92 -25.83 -0.08
N LEU A 125 -10.73 -26.40 0.12
CA LEU A 125 -9.54 -25.92 -0.58
C LEU A 125 -9.68 -26.09 -2.09
N PRO A 126 -9.06 -25.22 -2.91
CA PRO A 126 -9.01 -25.39 -4.36
C PRO A 126 -8.57 -26.80 -4.75
N ALA A 127 -9.14 -27.35 -5.82
CA ALA A 127 -8.93 -28.74 -6.22
C ALA A 127 -7.50 -29.07 -6.70
N GLY A 128 -6.66 -28.06 -6.94
CA GLY A 128 -5.28 -28.26 -7.38
C GLY A 128 -4.39 -28.97 -6.35
N ASP A 129 -3.33 -29.62 -6.85
CA ASP A 129 -2.23 -30.16 -6.05
C ASP A 129 -0.90 -29.69 -6.65
N PRO A 130 -0.20 -28.73 -6.02
CA PRO A 130 -0.54 -28.09 -4.75
C PRO A 130 -1.70 -27.09 -4.85
N ALA A 131 -2.48 -26.99 -3.77
CA ALA A 131 -3.56 -26.01 -3.63
C ALA A 131 -3.00 -24.62 -3.38
N SER A 132 -3.39 -23.63 -4.19
CA SER A 132 -2.93 -22.25 -4.01
C SER A 132 -3.77 -21.53 -2.95
N LEU A 133 -3.13 -21.00 -1.92
CA LEU A 133 -3.78 -20.24 -0.84
C LEU A 133 -3.10 -18.89 -0.62
N SER A 134 -3.87 -17.93 -0.11
CA SER A 134 -3.29 -16.70 0.46
C SER A 134 -2.70 -16.98 1.85
N LEU A 135 -1.72 -16.18 2.28
CA LEU A 135 -1.15 -16.28 3.62
C LEU A 135 -2.19 -16.07 4.72
N LEU A 136 -3.18 -15.20 4.47
CA LEU A 136 -4.25 -14.94 5.43
C LEU A 136 -5.17 -16.15 5.58
N ASP A 137 -5.59 -16.79 4.47
CA ASP A 137 -6.43 -17.99 4.52
C ASP A 137 -5.69 -19.16 5.18
N TYR A 138 -4.40 -19.33 4.89
CA TYR A 138 -3.55 -20.29 5.60
C TYR A 138 -3.50 -20.01 7.10
N ALA A 139 -3.16 -18.78 7.50
CA ALA A 139 -3.04 -18.41 8.91
C ALA A 139 -4.38 -18.57 9.66
N SER A 140 -5.49 -18.16 9.05
CA SER A 140 -6.84 -18.34 9.59
C SER A 140 -7.15 -19.82 9.85
N ARG A 141 -6.97 -20.69 8.85
CA ARG A 141 -7.22 -22.13 9.00
C ARG A 141 -6.26 -22.80 9.98
N ALA A 142 -4.99 -22.41 9.97
CA ALA A 142 -3.97 -22.98 10.86
C ALA A 142 -4.20 -22.64 12.34
N LEU A 143 -4.71 -21.43 12.63
CA LEU A 143 -4.88 -20.92 13.99
C LEU A 143 -6.27 -21.20 14.58
N PHE A 144 -7.34 -21.13 13.77
CA PHE A 144 -8.74 -21.24 14.26
C PHE A 144 -9.43 -22.54 13.91
N ASP A 145 -8.96 -23.28 12.90
CA ASP A 145 -9.47 -24.61 12.54
C ASP A 145 -8.46 -25.72 12.92
N ASP A 146 -7.42 -25.38 13.69
CA ASP A 146 -6.31 -26.28 14.03
C ASP A 146 -5.73 -27.01 12.82
N GLY A 147 -5.78 -26.39 11.63
CA GLY A 147 -5.31 -26.96 10.37
C GLY A 147 -6.09 -28.18 9.88
N ARG A 148 -7.29 -28.48 10.42
CA ARG A 148 -8.10 -29.63 9.96
C ARG A 148 -8.38 -29.58 8.46
N SER A 149 -8.78 -28.42 7.96
CA SER A 149 -9.01 -28.20 6.52
C SER A 149 -7.74 -28.17 5.65
N LEU A 150 -6.55 -28.14 6.26
CA LEU A 150 -5.25 -28.13 5.58
C LEU A 150 -4.57 -29.52 5.56
N THR A 151 -5.02 -30.43 6.41
CA THR A 151 -4.37 -31.71 6.65
C THR A 151 -4.39 -32.59 5.40
N GLY A 152 -3.25 -33.22 5.08
CA GLY A 152 -3.10 -34.12 3.93
C GLY A 152 -3.04 -33.42 2.57
N ARG A 153 -2.94 -32.08 2.54
CA ARG A 153 -2.87 -31.30 1.30
C ARG A 153 -1.50 -30.65 1.14
N THR A 154 -0.97 -30.69 -0.08
CA THR A 154 0.16 -29.85 -0.46
C THR A 154 -0.35 -28.46 -0.77
N LEU A 155 0.25 -27.44 -0.17
CA LEU A 155 -0.15 -26.05 -0.32
C LEU A 155 0.93 -25.27 -1.04
N ARG A 156 0.51 -24.29 -1.84
CA ARG A 156 1.35 -23.31 -2.52
C ARG A 156 0.97 -21.92 -2.02
N MET A 157 1.97 -21.17 -1.58
CA MET A 157 1.79 -19.81 -1.09
C MET A 157 2.88 -18.89 -1.64
N THR A 158 2.55 -17.61 -1.75
CA THR A 158 3.47 -16.59 -2.29
C THR A 158 3.60 -15.44 -1.32
N GLY A 159 4.83 -14.99 -1.07
CA GLY A 159 5.13 -13.86 -0.21
C GLY A 159 6.56 -13.40 -0.39
N PHE A 160 6.94 -12.35 0.33
CA PHE A 160 8.32 -11.90 0.40
C PHE A 160 8.98 -12.35 1.71
N ILE A 161 10.29 -12.52 1.69
CA ILE A 161 11.05 -12.89 2.88
C ILE A 161 11.21 -11.72 3.83
N THR A 162 10.90 -11.94 5.10
CA THR A 162 11.18 -11.01 6.19
C THR A 162 11.89 -11.75 7.32
N PRO A 163 12.91 -11.16 7.96
CA PRO A 163 13.53 -11.79 9.13
C PRO A 163 12.56 -11.79 10.32
N GLY A 164 12.48 -12.91 11.02
CA GLY A 164 11.87 -13.04 12.34
C GLY A 164 12.75 -12.40 13.42
N ALA A 165 12.26 -12.38 14.67
CA ALA A 165 13.01 -11.81 15.79
C ALA A 165 14.31 -12.57 16.11
N ASP A 166 14.32 -13.86 15.84
CA ASP A 166 15.48 -14.76 15.96
C ASP A 166 16.36 -14.78 14.70
N GLY A 167 16.02 -13.98 13.68
CA GLY A 167 16.70 -13.94 12.39
C GLY A 167 16.27 -15.05 11.42
N SER A 168 15.37 -15.95 11.82
CA SER A 168 14.84 -16.98 10.92
C SER A 168 14.02 -16.37 9.77
N PRO A 169 14.02 -16.95 8.56
CA PRO A 169 13.22 -16.43 7.47
C PRO A 169 11.74 -16.71 7.71
N MET A 170 10.93 -15.67 7.65
CA MET A 170 9.47 -15.76 7.63
C MET A 170 8.95 -15.36 6.26
N LEU A 171 7.81 -15.94 5.88
CA LEU A 171 7.07 -15.50 4.71
C LEU A 171 6.06 -14.43 5.10
N ALA A 172 6.03 -13.33 4.35
CA ALA A 172 5.11 -12.24 4.61
C ALA A 172 4.36 -11.76 3.35
N ARG A 173 3.14 -11.28 3.59
CA ARG A 173 2.34 -10.45 2.68
C ARG A 173 1.80 -9.28 3.48
N ILE A 174 1.46 -8.18 2.84
CA ILE A 174 0.85 -7.02 3.51
C ILE A 174 -0.58 -6.86 3.01
N VAL A 175 -1.53 -6.65 3.90
CA VAL A 175 -2.91 -6.29 3.54
C VAL A 175 -3.13 -4.80 3.74
N LEU A 176 -3.96 -4.22 2.87
CA LEU A 176 -4.42 -2.84 2.98
C LEU A 176 -5.93 -2.81 3.23
N THR A 177 -6.36 -1.91 4.12
CA THR A 177 -7.78 -1.57 4.24
C THR A 177 -8.16 -0.53 3.18
N CYS A 178 -7.39 0.54 3.07
CA CYS A 178 -7.56 1.61 2.10
C CYS A 178 -6.25 2.05 1.45
N CYS A 179 -5.13 2.13 2.19
CA CYS A 179 -3.87 2.61 1.65
C CYS A 179 -2.63 2.11 2.40
N ALA A 180 -1.45 2.29 1.81
CA ALA A 180 -0.15 1.93 2.36
C ALA A 180 0.07 2.35 3.83
N ALA A 181 -0.55 3.45 4.28
CA ALA A 181 -0.43 3.92 5.65
C ALA A 181 -1.11 3.00 6.69
N ASP A 182 -2.12 2.22 6.28
CA ASP A 182 -2.78 1.23 7.13
C ASP A 182 -2.24 -0.19 6.93
N GLY A 183 -1.17 -0.34 6.12
CA GLY A 183 -0.64 -1.64 5.74
C GLY A 183 -0.18 -2.45 6.95
N ARG A 184 -0.71 -3.67 7.08
CA ARG A 184 -0.33 -4.61 8.14
C ARG A 184 0.19 -5.93 7.55
N PRO A 185 1.29 -6.50 8.07
CA PRO A 185 1.80 -7.76 7.57
C PRO A 185 0.95 -8.94 8.04
N ILE A 186 0.81 -9.97 7.23
CA ILE A 186 0.55 -11.34 7.66
C ILE A 186 1.90 -12.04 7.64
N LYS A 187 2.34 -12.55 8.79
CA LYS A 187 3.58 -13.31 8.92
C LYS A 187 3.26 -14.80 9.08
N VAL A 188 4.03 -15.64 8.39
CA VAL A 188 3.99 -17.10 8.54
C VAL A 188 5.43 -17.55 8.76
N GLY A 189 5.67 -18.25 9.88
CA GLY A 189 6.98 -18.85 10.17
C GLY A 189 7.26 -19.99 9.20
N LEU A 190 8.54 -20.25 8.89
CA LEU A 190 8.91 -21.31 7.95
C LEU A 190 9.80 -22.35 8.63
N THR A 191 9.43 -23.62 8.47
CA THR A 191 10.24 -24.78 8.90
C THR A 191 10.56 -25.69 7.72
N GLY A 192 11.25 -26.81 7.97
CA GLY A 192 11.62 -27.78 6.93
C GLY A 192 12.81 -27.30 6.09
N ARG A 193 12.57 -27.01 4.81
CA ARG A 193 13.57 -26.49 3.86
C ARG A 193 13.28 -25.03 3.46
N PRO A 194 13.32 -24.08 4.42
CA PRO A 194 13.03 -22.69 4.12
C PRO A 194 14.12 -22.05 3.24
N PRO A 195 13.82 -20.91 2.58
CA PRO A 195 14.75 -20.17 1.75
C PRO A 195 15.79 -19.39 2.58
N LEU A 196 16.71 -20.11 3.23
CA LEU A 196 17.74 -19.53 4.11
C LEU A 196 18.69 -18.57 3.37
N GLU A 197 18.89 -18.78 2.08
CA GLU A 197 19.78 -17.98 1.24
C GLU A 197 19.09 -16.74 0.62
N ALA A 198 17.75 -16.69 0.67
CA ALA A 198 17.01 -15.58 0.07
C ALA A 198 17.14 -14.32 0.94
N ALA A 199 17.59 -13.22 0.32
CA ALA A 199 17.68 -11.95 1.00
C ALA A 199 16.29 -11.45 1.45
N ALA A 200 16.25 -10.62 2.49
CA ALA A 200 15.03 -9.93 2.88
C ALA A 200 14.44 -9.15 1.68
N ASN A 201 13.12 -9.12 1.59
CA ASN A 201 12.34 -8.52 0.49
C ASN A 201 12.34 -9.30 -0.84
N THR A 202 13.00 -10.48 -0.90
CA THR A 202 12.93 -11.37 -2.06
C THR A 202 11.55 -12.03 -2.12
N TRP A 203 10.91 -12.00 -3.28
CA TRP A 203 9.64 -12.67 -3.51
C TRP A 203 9.86 -14.14 -3.82
N VAL A 204 9.17 -15.00 -3.08
CA VAL A 204 9.26 -16.45 -3.25
C VAL A 204 7.88 -17.07 -3.34
N GLU A 205 7.85 -18.19 -4.03
CA GLU A 205 6.75 -19.14 -3.96
C GLU A 205 7.22 -20.36 -3.18
N VAL A 206 6.51 -20.69 -2.10
CA VAL A 206 6.79 -21.85 -1.27
C VAL A 206 5.73 -22.91 -1.49
N THR A 207 6.17 -24.16 -1.57
CA THR A 207 5.31 -25.34 -1.61
C THR A 207 5.64 -26.26 -0.44
N GLY A 208 4.62 -26.74 0.26
CA GLY A 208 4.81 -27.43 1.53
C GLY A 208 3.51 -27.92 2.14
N VAL A 209 3.54 -28.16 3.44
CA VAL A 209 2.40 -28.69 4.21
C VAL A 209 2.18 -27.92 5.50
N TYR A 210 0.99 -28.10 6.07
CA TYR A 210 0.63 -27.55 7.37
C TYR A 210 1.60 -28.00 8.48
N SER A 211 1.98 -27.07 9.36
CA SER A 211 2.72 -27.34 10.59
C SER A 211 1.86 -26.96 11.80
N THR A 212 1.93 -27.77 12.86
CA THR A 212 1.27 -27.48 14.14
C THR A 212 2.02 -26.45 14.99
N GLU A 213 3.22 -26.05 14.58
CA GLU A 213 4.04 -25.08 15.29
C GLU A 213 3.43 -23.67 15.24
N ARG A 214 3.52 -22.98 16.37
CA ARG A 214 3.00 -21.62 16.57
C ARG A 214 3.99 -20.82 17.41
N ALA A 215 4.08 -19.53 17.16
CA ALA A 215 4.81 -18.59 18.01
C ALA A 215 4.04 -17.29 18.18
N LYS A 216 4.48 -16.44 19.11
CA LYS A 216 3.94 -15.09 19.29
C LYS A 216 4.70 -14.08 18.46
N ASP A 217 3.96 -13.17 17.80
CA ASP A 217 4.57 -12.00 17.19
C ASP A 217 5.12 -11.07 18.30
N PRO A 218 6.41 -10.72 18.28
CA PRO A 218 7.03 -9.92 19.34
C PRO A 218 6.51 -8.48 19.41
N VAL A 219 5.84 -7.98 18.36
CA VAL A 219 5.37 -6.59 18.31
C VAL A 219 3.99 -6.43 18.95
N ASN A 220 3.10 -7.42 18.82
CA ASN A 220 1.71 -7.32 19.27
C ASN A 220 1.13 -8.61 19.89
N ASP A 221 1.96 -9.62 20.16
CA ASP A 221 1.62 -10.86 20.87
C ASP A 221 0.49 -11.71 20.24
N VAL A 222 0.25 -11.50 18.93
CA VAL A 222 -0.70 -12.34 18.17
C VAL A 222 -0.04 -13.66 17.79
N ASP A 223 -0.84 -14.72 17.65
CA ASP A 223 -0.34 -16.01 17.19
C ASP A 223 0.07 -15.95 15.71
N VAL A 224 1.22 -16.56 15.43
CA VAL A 224 1.79 -16.76 14.11
C VAL A 224 1.91 -18.26 13.86
N ALA A 225 1.25 -18.72 12.79
CA ALA A 225 1.35 -20.10 12.33
C ALA A 225 2.66 -20.33 11.57
N TYR A 226 3.17 -21.55 11.63
CA TYR A 226 4.31 -22.00 10.84
C TYR A 226 3.87 -22.86 9.66
N PHE A 227 4.72 -22.93 8.64
CA PHE A 227 4.52 -23.73 7.44
C PHE A 227 5.76 -24.58 7.15
N GLU A 228 5.57 -25.88 6.95
CA GLU A 228 6.67 -26.79 6.64
C GLU A 228 6.97 -26.75 5.14
N VAL A 229 8.07 -26.06 4.79
CA VAL A 229 8.48 -25.88 3.40
C VAL A 229 9.12 -27.14 2.87
N ARG A 230 8.59 -27.66 1.76
CA ARG A 230 9.19 -28.77 1.01
C ARG A 230 10.03 -28.26 -0.16
N ASN A 231 9.55 -27.27 -0.89
CA ASN A 231 10.26 -26.68 -2.02
C ASN A 231 9.96 -25.18 -2.09
N TRP A 232 10.87 -24.41 -2.66
CA TRP A 232 10.64 -23.00 -2.92
C TRP A 232 11.35 -22.58 -4.20
N GLN A 233 10.88 -21.47 -4.78
CA GLN A 233 11.54 -20.81 -5.89
C GLN A 233 11.40 -19.30 -5.76
N GLU A 234 12.42 -18.56 -6.18
CA GLU A 234 12.33 -17.11 -6.34
C GLU A 234 11.41 -16.77 -7.52
N ILE A 235 10.60 -15.73 -7.35
CA ILE A 235 9.70 -15.24 -8.38
C ILE A 235 9.81 -13.72 -8.50
N ALA A 236 9.35 -13.17 -9.62
CA ALA A 236 9.17 -11.72 -9.72
C ALA A 236 8.06 -11.24 -8.77
N GLN A 237 8.20 -10.01 -8.27
CA GLN A 237 7.15 -9.36 -7.49
C GLN A 237 5.81 -9.39 -8.25
N PRO A 238 4.72 -9.91 -7.64
CA PRO A 238 3.41 -9.88 -8.26
C PRO A 238 2.94 -8.45 -8.52
N LYS A 239 2.16 -8.24 -9.59
CA LYS A 239 1.53 -6.94 -9.89
C LYS A 239 0.73 -6.39 -8.70
N GLN A 240 0.10 -7.29 -7.94
CA GLN A 240 -0.56 -7.00 -6.68
C GLN A 240 0.34 -7.45 -5.51
N PRO A 241 1.19 -6.55 -4.99
CA PRO A 241 2.08 -6.87 -3.87
C PRO A 241 1.33 -7.06 -2.55
N TYR A 242 0.11 -6.55 -2.45
CA TYR A 242 -0.73 -6.65 -1.27
C TYR A 242 -1.73 -7.81 -1.38
N ALA A 243 -2.06 -8.42 -0.24
CA ALA A 243 -3.01 -9.51 -0.10
C ALA A 243 -4.47 -9.01 -0.01
#